data_AF-A0A918F2E5-F1
#
_entry.id   AF-A0A918F2E5-F1
#
_cell.length_a   1.000
_cell.length_b   1.000
_cell.length_c   1.000
_cell.angle_alpha   90.00
_cell.angle_beta   90.00
_cell.angle_gamma   90.00
#
_symmetry.space_group_name_H-M   'P 1'
#
loop_
_entity.id
_entity.type
_entity.pdbx_description
1 polymer ?
#
loop_
_entity_poly.entity_id
_entity_poly.type
_entity_poly.pdbx_seq_one_letter_code
_entity_poly.pdbx_strand_id
1 'polypeptide(L)'
;MAKLVRDRIPELFGGRVLAELSGEAYAQALRAKLQEEVGEFLQSSEPEELADVLEVLHALAALQGLTPAALEQLRATKAAARGGFGRGLWWTP
;
A
#
# COMPACT_ATOMS: atom_id res chain seq x y z
N MET A 1 -18.33 -5.51 7.13
CA MET A 1 -17.85 -4.21 7.64
C MET A 1 -17.52 -3.33 6.44
N ALA A 2 -17.74 -2.03 6.47
CA ALA A 2 -17.38 -1.15 5.35
C ALA A 2 -15.86 -1.01 5.28
N LYS A 3 -15.28 -1.03 4.07
CA LYS A 3 -13.84 -0.91 3.83
C LYS A 3 -13.55 0.03 2.67
N LEU A 4 -12.32 0.55 2.63
CA LEU A 4 -11.82 1.27 1.46
C LEU A 4 -11.67 0.28 0.29
N VAL A 5 -12.14 0.66 -0.90
CA VAL A 5 -12.07 -0.16 -2.12
C VAL A 5 -11.49 0.67 -3.25
N ARG A 6 -10.95 0.02 -4.29
CA ARG A 6 -10.58 0.69 -5.53
C ARG A 6 -11.83 1.30 -6.19
N ASP A 7 -11.66 2.42 -6.87
CA ASP A 7 -12.76 3.25 -7.38
C ASP A 7 -13.76 2.50 -8.28
N ARG A 8 -13.28 1.49 -9.03
CA ARG A 8 -14.10 0.71 -9.96
C ARG A 8 -14.77 -0.52 -9.34
N ILE A 9 -14.49 -0.86 -8.08
CA ILE A 9 -15.09 -2.04 -7.43
C ILE A 9 -16.62 -1.96 -7.37
N PRO A 10 -17.25 -0.82 -6.99
CA PRO A 10 -18.71 -0.71 -6.96
C PRO A 10 -19.36 -0.94 -8.34
N GLU A 11 -18.71 -0.48 -9.42
CA GLU A 11 -19.19 -0.63 -10.79
C GLU A 11 -19.08 -2.07 -11.30
N LEU A 12 -17.97 -2.75 -10.98
CA LEU A 12 -17.66 -4.08 -11.50
C LEU A 12 -18.43 -5.20 -10.80
N PHE A 13 -18.63 -5.08 -9.49
CA PHE A 13 -19.17 -6.17 -8.66
C PHE A 13 -20.54 -5.86 -8.05
N GLY A 14 -21.06 -4.65 -8.29
CA GLY A 14 -22.23 -4.14 -7.60
C GLY A 14 -21.90 -3.77 -6.16
N GLY A 15 -22.34 -2.59 -5.72
CA GLY A 15 -22.10 -2.12 -4.37
C GLY A 15 -22.69 -0.74 -4.14
N ARG A 16 -22.80 -0.35 -2.87
CA ARG A 16 -23.20 1.01 -2.48
C ARG A 16 -22.00 1.74 -1.93
N VAL A 17 -21.62 2.86 -2.56
CA VAL A 17 -20.69 3.82 -1.97
C VAL A 17 -21.39 4.48 -0.78
N LEU A 18 -20.87 4.28 0.43
CA LEU A 18 -21.43 4.86 1.64
C LEU A 18 -20.98 6.30 1.85
N ALA A 19 -19.73 6.60 1.50
CA ALA A 19 -19.12 7.92 1.57
C ALA A 19 -17.84 7.96 0.73
N GLU A 20 -17.46 9.15 0.27
CA GLU A 20 -16.11 9.46 -0.21
C GLU A 20 -15.31 10.05 0.96
N LEU A 21 -14.13 9.51 1.23
CA LEU A 21 -13.31 9.93 2.37
C LEU A 21 -12.29 10.98 1.95
N SER A 22 -11.99 11.93 2.84
CA SER A 22 -10.95 12.93 2.64
C SER A 22 -10.17 13.20 3.93
N GLY A 23 -9.01 13.84 3.80
CA GLY A 23 -8.20 14.26 4.95
C GLY A 23 -7.82 13.10 5.86
N GLU A 24 -7.97 13.30 7.17
CA GLU A 24 -7.54 12.32 8.18
C GLU A 24 -8.32 11.01 8.11
N ALA A 25 -9.63 11.05 7.81
CA ALA A 25 -10.44 9.85 7.68
C ALA A 25 -9.96 8.94 6.53
N TYR A 26 -9.60 9.54 5.40
CA TYR A 26 -9.02 8.79 4.27
C TYR A 26 -7.64 8.23 4.61
N ALA A 27 -6.80 9.02 5.29
CA ALA A 27 -5.48 8.58 5.72
C ALA A 27 -5.55 7.39 6.70
N GLN A 28 -6.54 7.37 7.60
CA GLN A 28 -6.78 6.23 8.50
C GLN A 28 -7.27 5.01 7.73
N ALA A 29 -8.19 5.19 6.78
CA ALA A 29 -8.69 4.12 5.93
C ALA A 29 -7.58 3.47 5.09
N LEU A 30 -6.64 4.25 4.54
CA LEU A 30 -5.48 3.71 3.82
C LEU A 30 -4.54 2.90 4.73
N ARG A 31 -4.32 3.31 5.98
CA ARG A 31 -3.50 2.56 6.94
C ARG A 31 -4.16 1.25 7.37
N ALA A 32 -5.49 1.23 7.48
CA ALA A 32 -6.25 0.01 7.70
C ALA A 32 -6.16 -0.91 6.47
N LYS A 33 -6.32 -0.33 5.27
CA LYS A 33 -6.19 -1.07 4.01
C LYS A 33 -4.81 -1.68 3.84
N LEU A 34 -3.73 -0.96 4.18
CA LEU A 34 -2.37 -1.53 4.14
C LEU A 34 -2.21 -2.77 5.03
N GLN A 35 -2.85 -2.78 6.21
CA GLN A 35 -2.81 -3.95 7.10
C GLN A 35 -3.63 -5.12 6.54
N GLU A 36 -4.77 -4.84 5.91
CA GLU A 36 -5.60 -5.82 5.20
C GLU A 36 -4.78 -6.52 4.09
N GLU A 37 -4.23 -5.75 3.14
CA GLU A 37 -3.50 -6.29 1.97
C GLU A 37 -2.22 -7.04 2.37
N VAL A 38 -1.46 -6.51 3.34
CA VAL A 38 -0.29 -7.23 3.88
C VAL A 38 -0.73 -8.52 4.56
N GLY A 39 -1.86 -8.51 5.26
CA GLY A 39 -2.45 -9.71 5.86
C GLY A 39 -2.85 -10.74 4.82
N GLU A 40 -3.48 -10.32 3.72
CA GLU A 40 -3.86 -11.17 2.59
C GLU A 40 -2.61 -11.76 1.91
N PHE A 41 -1.59 -10.95 1.61
CA PHE A 41 -0.32 -11.44 1.08
C PHE A 41 0.37 -12.46 2.00
N LEU A 42 0.41 -12.22 3.32
CA LEU A 42 1.04 -13.14 4.27
C LEU A 42 0.28 -14.47 4.38
N GLN A 43 -1.01 -14.51 4.04
CA GLN A 43 -1.82 -15.73 4.04
C GLN A 43 -1.75 -16.49 2.72
N SER A 44 -1.82 -15.78 1.58
CA SER A 44 -1.93 -16.40 0.25
C SER A 44 -0.59 -16.53 -0.47
N SER A 45 0.36 -15.63 -0.20
CA SER A 45 1.60 -15.43 -0.97
C SER A 45 1.39 -15.13 -2.46
N GLU A 46 0.18 -14.69 -2.84
CA GLU A 46 -0.16 -14.42 -4.23
C GLU A 46 0.43 -13.08 -4.72
N PRO A 47 0.97 -13.01 -5.96
CA PRO A 47 1.51 -11.76 -6.52
C PRO A 47 0.47 -10.64 -6.66
N GLU A 48 -0.81 -10.97 -6.77
CA GLU A 48 -1.91 -9.99 -6.85
C GLU A 48 -1.97 -9.13 -5.58
N GLU A 49 -1.80 -9.75 -4.40
CA GLU A 49 -1.79 -9.04 -3.12
C GLU A 49 -0.58 -8.10 -2.98
N LEU A 50 0.56 -8.42 -3.60
CA LEU A 50 1.70 -7.50 -3.66
C LEU A 50 1.37 -6.25 -4.50
N ALA A 51 0.57 -6.41 -5.57
CA ALA A 51 0.11 -5.28 -6.37
C ALA A 51 -0.89 -4.41 -5.61
N ASP A 52 -1.75 -5.01 -4.77
CA ASP A 52 -2.64 -4.25 -3.88
C ASP A 52 -1.86 -3.52 -2.77
N VAL A 53 -0.86 -4.16 -2.14
CA VAL A 53 0.06 -3.48 -1.21
C VAL A 53 0.75 -2.29 -1.90
N LEU A 54 1.25 -2.48 -3.13
CA LEU A 54 1.91 -1.42 -3.88
C LEU A 54 0.97 -0.24 -4.18
N GLU A 55 -0.28 -0.51 -4.56
CA GLU A 55 -1.30 0.52 -4.81
C GLU A 55 -1.55 1.36 -3.54
N VAL A 56 -1.68 0.70 -2.38
CA VAL A 56 -1.87 1.39 -1.11
C VAL A 56 -0.65 2.23 -0.73
N LEU A 57 0.57 1.75 -0.99
CA LEU A 57 1.80 2.52 -0.77
C LEU A 57 1.86 3.77 -1.66
N HIS A 58 1.42 3.69 -2.92
CA HIS A 58 1.32 4.86 -3.80
C HIS A 58 0.31 5.89 -3.28
N ALA A 59 -0.87 5.45 -2.83
CA ALA A 59 -1.87 6.35 -2.25
C ALA A 59 -1.37 7.02 -0.95
N LEU A 60 -0.69 6.27 -0.08
CA LEU A 60 -0.07 6.81 1.13
C LEU A 60 1.06 7.80 0.82
N ALA A 61 1.87 7.53 -0.21
CA ALA A 61 2.91 8.43 -0.69
C ALA A 61 2.32 9.73 -1.25
N ALA A 62 1.20 9.66 -1.97
CA ALA A 62 0.50 10.83 -2.48
C ALA A 62 0.02 11.76 -1.35
N LEU A 63 -0.41 11.21 -0.20
CA LEU A 63 -0.73 12.02 1.00
C LEU A 63 0.47 12.80 1.55
N GLN A 64 1.69 12.34 1.24
CA GLN A 64 2.95 13.02 1.61
C GLN A 64 3.48 13.91 0.46
N GLY A 65 2.71 14.12 -0.60
CA GLY A 65 3.12 14.90 -1.77
C GLY A 65 4.14 14.19 -2.66
N LEU A 66 4.27 12.88 -2.56
CA LEU A 66 5.21 12.09 -3.35
C LEU A 66 4.51 11.44 -4.55
N THR A 67 5.16 11.49 -5.70
CA THR A 67 4.79 10.66 -6.86
C THR A 67 5.37 9.25 -6.71
N PRO A 68 4.85 8.25 -7.45
CA PRO A 68 5.47 6.92 -7.50
C PRO A 68 6.96 6.94 -7.86
N ALA A 69 7.34 7.78 -8.83
CA ALA A 69 8.73 7.94 -9.23
C ALA A 69 9.60 8.53 -8.10
N ALA A 70 9.09 9.51 -7.35
CA ALA A 70 9.80 10.09 -6.21
C ALA A 70 9.98 9.07 -5.07
N LEU A 71 8.94 8.26 -4.79
CA LEU A 71 9.03 7.18 -3.81
C LEU A 71 10.09 6.14 -4.22
N GLU A 72 10.11 5.77 -5.49
CA GLU A 72 11.08 4.81 -6.02
C GLU A 72 12.51 5.37 -5.97
N GLN A 73 12.72 6.66 -6.27
CA GLN A 73 14.02 7.32 -6.09
C GLN A 73 14.50 7.30 -4.64
N LEU A 74 13.59 7.52 -3.68
CA LEU A 74 13.91 7.42 -2.25
C LEU A 74 14.31 5.99 -1.86
N ARG A 75 13.59 4.97 -2.35
CA ARG A 75 13.92 3.55 -2.15
C ARG A 75 15.29 3.21 -2.75
N ALA A 76 15.54 3.61 -4.00
CA ALA A 76 16.79 3.36 -4.71
C ALA A 76 17.99 4.02 -4.01
N THR A 77 17.84 5.26 -3.53
CA THR A 77 18.88 5.96 -2.77
C THR A 77 19.23 5.21 -1.48
N LYS A 78 18.23 4.72 -0.73
CA LYS A 78 18.46 3.88 0.46
C LYS A 78 19.16 2.57 0.12
N ALA A 79 18.74 1.91 -0.97
CA ALA A 79 19.32 0.65 -1.42
C ALA A 79 20.78 0.81 -1.86
N ALA A 80 21.14 1.91 -2.53
CA ALA A 80 22.52 2.22 -2.90
C ALA A 80 23.39 2.51 -1.66
N ALA A 81 22.86 3.26 -0.69
CA ALA A 81 23.60 3.64 0.50
C ALA A 81 23.75 2.52 1.55
N ARG A 82 22.77 1.61 1.66
CA ARG A 82 22.68 0.63 2.76
C ARG A 82 22.53 -0.81 2.31
N GLY A 83 22.46 -1.06 1.00
CA GLY A 83 22.06 -2.35 0.44
C GLY A 83 20.56 -2.58 0.48
N GLY A 84 20.14 -3.68 -0.13
CA GLY A 84 18.77 -4.20 -0.04
C GLY A 84 18.72 -5.55 0.69
N PHE A 85 17.56 -6.20 0.66
CA PHE A 85 17.35 -7.47 1.35
C PHE A 85 17.89 -8.70 0.59
N GLY A 86 18.55 -8.52 -0.56
CA GLY A 86 19.02 -9.63 -1.42
C GLY A 86 20.06 -10.56 -0.79
N ARG A 87 20.73 -10.15 0.29
CA ARG A 87 21.68 -10.99 1.05
C ARG A 87 21.02 -11.84 2.14
N GLY A 88 19.76 -11.56 2.51
CA GLY A 88 19.04 -12.30 3.56
C GLY A 88 19.71 -12.27 4.94
N LEU A 89 20.26 -11.13 5.34
CA LEU A 89 20.96 -11.01 6.63
C LEU A 89 19.98 -10.96 7.81
N TRP A 90 20.20 -11.82 8.81
CA TRP A 90 19.53 -11.79 10.12
C TRP A 90 20.54 -11.33 11.18
N TRP A 91 20.26 -10.26 11.91
CA TRP A 91 21.28 -9.53 12.69
C TRP A 91 20.89 -9.29 14.16
N THR A 92 21.89 -9.32 15.05
CA THR A 92 21.85 -8.84 16.45
C THR A 92 23.03 -7.88 16.67
N PRO A 93 22.87 -6.78 17.42
CA PRO A 93 23.94 -5.82 17.72
C PRO A 93 25.06 -6.39 18.59
#